data_AF-A0A9D5AV26-F1
#
_entry.id   AF-A0A9D5AV26-F1
#
_cell.length_a   1.000
_cell.length_b   1.000
_cell.length_c   1.000
_cell.angle_alpha   90.00
_cell.angle_beta   90.00
_cell.angle_gamma   90.00
#
_symmetry.space_group_name_H-M   'P 1'
#
loop_
_entity.id
_entity.type
_entity.pdbx_description
1 polymer ?
#
loop_
_entity_poly.entity_id
_entity_poly.type
_entity_poly.pdbx_seq_one_letter_code
_entity_poly.pdbx_strand_id
1 'polypeptide(L)'
;MLYEFDARAWGLSRKIPDEFEKLSLIETLDLGQNNFHSLPSSFKGLSFLKKLSLPNCTELTSLPSLPSSLIELNAENCYALETIHNMSNLESLEELKLTNCEKVADIPGLKCLKSLRRMYLSGCNACSSQVALRNFQNLSMPGTKLPEWFSGETVSFSKLENIELTSVVVGVIFSFNHNNKNIQESEVFDVQANVLKSGKLTLSSGLYIGGVPRTDEPHIYLGSYHDYHALVSHLKNADTVSVTKRSPPFDERLELIKCRIHLIFEGDDDYEGDEESLDKGLQSVSERMARFLNTCDEGVDATESEDECHDE
;
A
#
# COMPACT_ATOMS: atom_id res chain seq x y z
N MET A 1 5.08 -28.65 18.87
CA MET A 1 4.56 -28.25 17.54
C MET A 1 5.08 -26.85 17.28
N LEU A 2 5.59 -26.60 16.07
CA LEU A 2 6.23 -25.34 15.70
C LEU A 2 5.21 -24.54 14.89
N TYR A 3 4.65 -23.49 15.48
CA TYR A 3 3.69 -22.58 14.83
C TYR A 3 4.38 -21.35 14.24
N GLU A 4 5.59 -21.06 14.70
CA GLU A 4 6.41 -19.95 14.25
C GLU A 4 7.82 -20.46 14.01
N PHE A 5 8.39 -20.13 12.87
CA PHE A 5 9.78 -20.39 12.56
C PHE A 5 10.45 -19.10 12.11
N ASP A 6 11.31 -18.59 12.99
CA ASP A 6 12.13 -17.43 12.73
C ASP A 6 13.56 -17.88 12.39
N ALA A 7 13.93 -17.71 11.12
CA ALA A 7 15.28 -17.88 10.60
C ALA A 7 15.83 -16.58 10.01
N ARG A 8 15.41 -15.44 10.56
CA ARG A 8 15.91 -14.13 10.17
C ARG A 8 17.41 -14.02 10.43
N ALA A 9 18.16 -13.50 9.46
CA ALA A 9 19.60 -13.26 9.56
C ALA A 9 20.44 -14.51 9.91
N TRP A 10 19.98 -15.71 9.54
CA TRP A 10 20.72 -16.96 9.75
C TRP A 10 21.87 -17.18 8.75
N GLY A 11 22.05 -16.28 7.78
CA GLY A 11 23.03 -16.43 6.72
C GLY A 11 22.65 -17.51 5.71
N LEU A 12 21.36 -17.80 5.57
CA LEU A 12 20.85 -18.70 4.54
C LEU A 12 21.23 -18.15 3.16
N SER A 13 21.69 -19.01 2.28
CA SER A 13 22.16 -18.63 0.95
C SER A 13 21.77 -19.65 -0.12
N ARG A 14 21.94 -19.28 -1.39
CA ARG A 14 21.60 -20.13 -2.57
C ARG A 14 20.11 -20.45 -2.63
N LYS A 15 19.73 -21.73 -2.77
CA LYS A 15 18.33 -22.18 -2.82
C LYS A 15 17.91 -22.71 -1.45
N ILE A 16 16.77 -22.25 -0.94
CA ILE A 16 16.10 -22.88 0.18
C ILE A 16 15.52 -24.23 -0.28
N PRO A 17 15.84 -25.36 0.38
CA PRO A 17 15.40 -26.70 -0.04
C PRO A 17 13.88 -26.89 0.02
N ASP A 18 13.32 -27.69 -0.89
CA ASP A 18 11.87 -27.93 -0.99
C ASP A 18 11.32 -28.70 0.24
N GLU A 19 12.17 -29.32 1.05
CA GLU A 19 11.80 -29.94 2.33
C GLU A 19 11.18 -28.95 3.34
N PHE A 20 11.40 -27.64 3.17
CA PHE A 20 10.72 -26.61 3.96
C PHE A 20 9.19 -26.68 3.85
N GLU A 21 8.64 -27.22 2.75
CA GLU A 21 7.21 -27.44 2.57
C GLU A 21 6.62 -28.44 3.59
N LYS A 22 7.45 -29.25 4.25
CA LYS A 22 7.02 -30.23 5.26
C LYS A 22 6.66 -29.61 6.60
N LEU A 23 6.92 -28.31 6.78
CA LEU A 23 6.59 -27.57 7.99
C LEU A 23 5.11 -27.18 8.03
N SER A 24 4.24 -28.16 7.82
CA SER A 24 2.82 -27.98 7.50
C SER A 24 1.99 -27.32 8.59
N LEU A 25 2.49 -27.25 9.84
CA LEU A 25 1.79 -26.63 10.97
C LEU A 25 2.21 -25.19 11.25
N ILE A 26 3.16 -24.64 10.47
CA ILE A 26 3.64 -23.27 10.69
C ILE A 26 2.57 -22.27 10.25
N GLU A 27 2.32 -21.28 11.12
CA GLU A 27 1.50 -20.11 10.86
C GLU A 27 2.33 -18.87 10.52
N THR A 28 3.56 -18.76 11.05
CA THR A 28 4.47 -17.63 10.79
C THR A 28 5.85 -18.11 10.39
N LEU A 29 6.31 -17.67 9.22
CA LEU A 29 7.63 -17.98 8.68
C LEU A 29 8.39 -16.68 8.43
N ASP A 30 9.48 -16.47 9.18
CA ASP A 30 10.40 -15.36 8.95
C ASP A 30 11.73 -15.86 8.40
N LEU A 31 12.04 -15.45 7.17
CA LEU A 31 13.29 -15.72 6.49
C LEU A 31 14.01 -14.42 6.11
N GLY A 32 13.64 -13.28 6.71
CA GLY A 32 14.22 -11.97 6.37
C GLY A 32 15.73 -11.89 6.60
N GLN A 33 16.36 -10.88 5.99
CA GLN A 33 17.79 -10.58 6.12
C GLN A 33 18.72 -11.76 5.78
N ASN A 34 18.36 -12.55 4.76
CA ASN A 34 19.17 -13.65 4.25
C ASN A 34 19.57 -13.41 2.78
N ASN A 35 20.55 -14.19 2.30
CA ASN A 35 21.15 -14.05 0.97
C ASN A 35 20.82 -15.25 0.06
N PHE A 36 19.62 -15.81 0.18
CA PHE A 36 19.16 -16.84 -0.74
C PHE A 36 18.64 -16.20 -2.01
N HIS A 37 18.90 -16.84 -3.14
CA HIS A 37 18.44 -16.41 -4.45
C HIS A 37 17.07 -16.98 -4.81
N SER A 38 16.71 -18.12 -4.22
CA SER A 38 15.46 -18.82 -4.53
C SER A 38 14.85 -19.48 -3.30
N LEU A 39 13.52 -19.40 -3.23
CA LEU A 39 12.67 -20.15 -2.31
C LEU A 39 12.35 -21.54 -2.91
N PRO A 40 11.71 -22.44 -2.15
CA PRO A 40 11.12 -23.65 -2.68
C PRO A 40 10.18 -23.37 -3.85
N SER A 41 10.01 -24.37 -4.72
CA SER A 41 9.18 -24.21 -5.93
C SER A 41 7.70 -23.89 -5.61
N SER A 42 7.22 -24.25 -4.42
CA SER A 42 5.90 -23.87 -3.92
C SER A 42 5.89 -23.75 -2.40
N PHE A 43 4.97 -22.96 -1.84
CA PHE A 43 4.61 -22.99 -0.43
C PHE A 43 3.19 -23.51 -0.18
N LYS A 44 2.54 -24.11 -1.19
CA LYS A 44 1.18 -24.67 -1.04
C LYS A 44 1.07 -25.74 0.05
N GLY A 45 2.16 -26.46 0.34
CA GLY A 45 2.21 -27.44 1.44
C GLY A 45 2.12 -26.82 2.84
N LEU A 46 2.39 -25.52 2.97
CA LEU A 46 2.29 -24.75 4.21
C LEU A 46 0.85 -24.24 4.40
N SER A 47 -0.12 -25.14 4.46
CA SER A 47 -1.56 -24.82 4.40
C SER A 47 -2.11 -24.02 5.59
N PHE A 48 -1.32 -23.85 6.65
CA PHE A 48 -1.65 -23.03 7.82
C PHE A 48 -0.86 -21.72 7.88
N LEU A 49 0.02 -21.46 6.91
CA LEU A 49 0.87 -20.27 6.89
C LEU A 49 0.01 -19.01 6.69
N LYS A 50 0.03 -18.14 7.70
CA LYS A 50 -0.67 -16.84 7.71
C LYS A 50 0.28 -15.68 7.45
N LYS A 51 1.54 -15.78 7.86
CA LYS A 51 2.52 -14.70 7.72
C LYS A 51 3.81 -15.20 7.11
N LEU A 52 4.24 -14.56 6.02
CA LEU A 52 5.52 -14.79 5.37
C LEU A 52 6.34 -13.50 5.37
N SER A 53 7.46 -13.51 6.09
CA SER A 53 8.39 -12.38 6.21
C SER A 53 9.70 -12.69 5.49
N LEU A 54 10.02 -11.87 4.49
CA LEU A 54 11.20 -11.91 3.63
C LEU A 54 11.92 -10.54 3.53
N PRO A 55 11.81 -9.60 4.49
CA PRO A 55 12.38 -8.27 4.29
C PRO A 55 13.90 -8.33 4.19
N ASN A 56 14.48 -7.53 3.29
CA ASN A 56 15.92 -7.44 3.03
C ASN A 56 16.56 -8.76 2.56
N CYS A 57 15.82 -9.62 1.87
CA CYS A 57 16.39 -10.73 1.11
C CYS A 57 16.90 -10.24 -0.25
N THR A 58 18.03 -9.53 -0.24
CA THR A 58 18.48 -8.69 -1.36
C THR A 58 18.85 -9.46 -2.63
N GLU A 59 19.13 -10.76 -2.51
CA GLU A 59 19.47 -11.66 -3.64
C GLU A 59 18.27 -12.47 -4.16
N LEU A 60 17.11 -12.42 -3.48
CA LEU A 60 15.92 -13.19 -3.88
C LEU A 60 15.40 -12.69 -5.23
N THR A 61 15.28 -13.60 -6.22
CA THR A 61 14.86 -13.23 -7.58
C THR A 61 13.40 -13.52 -7.91
N SER A 62 12.76 -14.41 -7.14
CA SER A 62 11.40 -14.86 -7.44
C SER A 62 10.59 -15.22 -6.19
N LEU A 63 9.30 -14.89 -6.20
CA LEU A 63 8.33 -15.42 -5.25
C LEU A 63 7.59 -16.62 -5.85
N PRO A 64 7.58 -17.79 -5.20
CA PRO A 64 6.91 -18.99 -5.70
C PRO A 64 5.39 -18.90 -5.46
N SER A 65 4.65 -19.94 -5.85
CA SER A 65 3.23 -20.02 -5.50
C SER A 65 3.04 -20.13 -3.99
N LEU A 66 2.27 -19.20 -3.43
CA LEU A 66 2.00 -19.07 -1.99
C LEU A 66 0.67 -19.75 -1.60
N PRO A 67 0.53 -20.21 -0.33
CA PRO A 67 -0.69 -20.87 0.13
C PRO A 67 -1.84 -19.87 0.29
N SER A 68 -3.07 -20.29 0.03
CA SER A 68 -4.28 -19.45 0.13
C SER A 68 -4.60 -18.99 1.57
N SER A 69 -3.97 -19.61 2.58
CA SER A 69 -4.10 -19.23 3.99
C SER A 69 -3.35 -17.94 4.35
N LEU A 70 -2.53 -17.41 3.45
CA LEU A 70 -1.67 -16.26 3.71
C LEU A 70 -2.49 -14.99 3.91
N ILE A 71 -2.21 -14.28 5.00
CA ILE A 71 -2.84 -13.02 5.41
C ILE A 71 -1.85 -11.86 5.24
N GLU A 72 -0.57 -12.08 5.53
CA GLU A 72 0.48 -11.06 5.45
C GLU A 72 1.68 -11.57 4.65
N LEU A 73 2.09 -10.80 3.64
CA LEU A 73 3.32 -11.00 2.89
C LEU A 73 4.19 -9.74 2.99
N ASN A 74 5.37 -9.89 3.60
CA ASN A 74 6.41 -8.88 3.58
C ASN A 74 7.61 -9.36 2.77
N ALA A 75 7.93 -8.68 1.67
CA ALA A 75 9.16 -8.86 0.91
C ALA A 75 9.83 -7.51 0.59
N GLU A 76 9.73 -6.54 1.50
CA GLU A 76 10.37 -5.23 1.35
C GLU A 76 11.88 -5.37 1.15
N ASN A 77 12.47 -4.47 0.36
CA ASN A 77 13.91 -4.40 0.13
C ASN A 77 14.51 -5.67 -0.50
N CYS A 78 13.72 -6.49 -1.21
CA CYS A 78 14.22 -7.56 -2.06
C CYS A 78 14.64 -6.98 -3.43
N TYR A 79 15.79 -6.30 -3.49
CA TYR A 79 16.23 -5.54 -4.67
C TYR A 79 16.40 -6.38 -5.95
N ALA A 80 16.69 -7.68 -5.80
CA ALA A 80 16.80 -8.59 -6.94
C ALA A 80 15.47 -9.21 -7.38
N LEU A 81 14.36 -8.97 -6.66
CA LEU A 81 13.08 -9.63 -6.92
C LEU A 81 12.50 -9.15 -8.24
N GLU A 82 12.37 -10.06 -9.19
CA GLU A 82 11.96 -9.76 -10.57
C GLU A 82 10.61 -10.39 -10.89
N THR A 83 10.40 -11.63 -10.44
CA THR A 83 9.21 -12.40 -10.82
C THR A 83 8.37 -12.76 -9.60
N ILE A 84 7.05 -12.61 -9.73
CA ILE A 84 6.10 -13.03 -8.71
C ILE A 84 5.13 -14.01 -9.32
N HIS A 85 4.97 -15.19 -8.71
CA HIS A 85 3.93 -16.11 -9.13
C HIS A 85 2.54 -15.49 -8.94
N ASN A 86 1.61 -15.90 -9.79
CA ASN A 86 0.22 -15.41 -9.75
C ASN A 86 -0.40 -15.57 -8.36
N MET A 87 -0.92 -14.47 -7.82
CA MET A 87 -1.48 -14.37 -6.47
C MET A 87 -3.01 -14.52 -6.42
N SER A 88 -3.67 -14.93 -7.51
CA SER A 88 -5.14 -14.98 -7.56
C SER A 88 -5.79 -15.88 -6.51
N ASN A 89 -5.05 -16.84 -5.97
CA ASN A 89 -5.51 -17.73 -4.90
C ASN A 89 -5.41 -17.14 -3.49
N LEU A 90 -4.84 -15.94 -3.31
CA LEU A 90 -4.60 -15.32 -2.01
C LEU A 90 -5.77 -14.41 -1.59
N GLU A 91 -7.00 -14.92 -1.66
CA GLU A 91 -8.22 -14.14 -1.37
C GLU A 91 -8.27 -13.61 0.09
N SER A 92 -7.53 -14.24 1.01
CA SER A 92 -7.40 -13.85 2.42
C SER A 92 -6.24 -12.89 2.70
N LEU A 93 -5.45 -12.50 1.70
CA LEU A 93 -4.32 -11.59 1.90
C LEU A 93 -4.84 -10.20 2.26
N GLU A 94 -4.46 -9.71 3.43
CA GLU A 94 -4.82 -8.38 3.94
C GLU A 94 -3.68 -7.37 3.79
N GLU A 95 -2.43 -7.83 3.79
CA GLU A 95 -1.24 -6.99 3.70
C GLU A 95 -0.21 -7.51 2.69
N LEU A 96 0.17 -6.64 1.74
CA LEU A 96 1.22 -6.88 0.75
C LEU A 96 2.28 -5.77 0.85
N LYS A 97 3.51 -6.13 1.19
CA LYS A 97 4.64 -5.19 1.22
C LYS A 97 5.73 -5.62 0.25
N LEU A 98 5.97 -4.79 -0.76
CA LEU A 98 6.99 -4.96 -1.79
C LEU A 98 7.88 -3.71 -1.94
N THR A 99 7.86 -2.79 -0.97
CA THR A 99 8.65 -1.54 -1.03
C THR A 99 10.09 -1.78 -1.46
N ASN A 100 10.59 -0.97 -2.39
CA ASN A 100 11.93 -1.06 -2.99
C ASN A 100 12.22 -2.38 -3.73
N CYS A 101 11.20 -3.09 -4.21
CA CYS A 101 11.39 -4.20 -5.16
C CYS A 101 11.42 -3.64 -6.60
N GLU A 102 12.50 -2.93 -6.93
CA GLU A 102 12.65 -2.14 -8.17
C GLU A 102 12.56 -2.99 -9.44
N LYS A 103 12.92 -4.27 -9.39
CA LYS A 103 12.90 -5.17 -10.56
C LYS A 103 11.55 -5.85 -10.82
N VAL A 104 10.58 -5.72 -9.91
CA VAL A 104 9.24 -6.27 -10.12
C VAL A 104 8.56 -5.44 -11.19
N ALA A 105 8.25 -6.07 -12.32
CA ALA A 105 7.55 -5.44 -13.43
C ALA A 105 6.03 -5.61 -13.36
N ASP A 106 5.55 -6.71 -12.79
CA ASP A 106 4.13 -7.05 -12.68
C ASP A 106 3.83 -7.82 -11.38
N ILE A 107 2.59 -7.71 -10.89
CA ILE A 107 2.05 -8.42 -9.73
C ILE A 107 0.81 -9.20 -10.19
N PRO A 108 1.00 -10.36 -10.85
CA PRO A 108 -0.11 -11.08 -11.47
C PRO A 108 -1.14 -11.53 -10.42
N GLY A 109 -2.43 -11.28 -10.70
CA GLY A 109 -3.53 -11.67 -9.80
C GLY A 109 -3.87 -10.64 -8.72
N LEU A 110 -3.26 -9.45 -8.73
CA LEU A 110 -3.51 -8.37 -7.77
C LEU A 110 -5.00 -7.98 -7.67
N LYS A 111 -5.74 -7.95 -8.80
CA LYS A 111 -7.21 -7.71 -8.83
C LYS A 111 -8.05 -8.72 -8.06
N CYS A 112 -7.51 -9.91 -7.81
CA CYS A 112 -8.24 -10.98 -7.12
C CYS A 112 -8.11 -10.88 -5.60
N LEU A 113 -7.26 -9.98 -5.07
CA LEU A 113 -6.97 -9.84 -3.64
C LEU A 113 -8.07 -9.04 -2.93
N LYS A 114 -9.27 -9.61 -2.84
CA LYS A 114 -10.48 -8.93 -2.34
C LYS A 114 -10.41 -8.49 -0.87
N SER A 115 -9.52 -9.10 -0.08
CA SER A 115 -9.31 -8.75 1.33
C SER A 115 -8.16 -7.76 1.54
N LEU A 116 -7.48 -7.32 0.48
CA LEU A 116 -6.29 -6.48 0.61
C LEU A 116 -6.67 -5.10 1.16
N ARG A 117 -6.12 -4.76 2.33
CA ARG A 117 -6.35 -3.48 3.00
C ARG A 117 -5.10 -2.62 3.03
N ARG A 118 -3.93 -3.24 3.06
CA ARG A 118 -2.64 -2.57 3.17
C ARG A 118 -1.71 -3.01 2.05
N MET A 119 -1.22 -2.05 1.28
CA MET A 119 -0.37 -2.32 0.12
C MET A 119 0.75 -1.29 0.04
N TYR A 120 2.00 -1.75 0.01
CA TYR A 120 3.17 -0.88 0.01
C TYR A 120 4.08 -1.25 -1.16
N LEU A 121 4.03 -0.43 -2.22
CA LEU A 121 4.75 -0.61 -3.48
C LEU A 121 5.71 0.55 -3.78
N SER A 122 5.92 1.48 -2.84
CA SER A 122 6.87 2.59 -3.04
C SER A 122 8.25 2.07 -3.44
N GLY A 123 8.86 2.68 -4.45
CA GLY A 123 10.16 2.25 -5.00
C GLY A 123 10.09 0.98 -5.86
N CYS A 124 8.91 0.47 -6.19
CA CYS A 124 8.75 -0.53 -7.27
C CYS A 124 8.64 0.17 -8.63
N ASN A 125 9.03 -0.55 -9.69
CA ASN A 125 8.68 -0.18 -11.07
C ASN A 125 7.35 -0.80 -11.53
N ALA A 126 6.81 -1.75 -10.76
CA ALA A 126 5.51 -2.36 -11.04
C ALA A 126 4.42 -1.30 -11.03
N CYS A 127 3.84 -1.04 -12.19
CA CYS A 127 2.60 -0.29 -12.30
C CYS A 127 1.47 -1.19 -11.79
N SER A 128 0.75 -0.72 -10.78
CA SER A 128 -0.43 -1.38 -10.24
C SER A 128 -1.59 -1.31 -11.24
N SER A 129 -1.49 -2.02 -12.35
CA SER A 129 -2.61 -2.20 -13.28
C SER A 129 -3.55 -3.26 -12.68
N GLN A 130 -4.77 -2.87 -12.36
CA GLN A 130 -5.84 -3.73 -11.87
C GLN A 130 -5.72 -4.11 -10.38
N VAL A 131 -5.76 -3.12 -9.48
CA VAL A 131 -6.12 -3.38 -8.06
C VAL A 131 -7.63 -3.33 -7.91
N ALA A 132 -8.17 -4.22 -7.07
CA ALA A 132 -9.49 -4.07 -6.47
C ALA A 132 -9.31 -3.62 -5.02
N LEU A 133 -9.92 -2.49 -4.65
CA LEU A 133 -9.89 -2.00 -3.27
C LEU A 133 -11.27 -2.20 -2.65
N ARG A 134 -11.30 -2.73 -1.43
CA ARG A 134 -12.50 -2.77 -0.59
C ARG A 134 -12.10 -2.37 0.82
N ASN A 135 -12.52 -1.17 1.25
CA ASN A 135 -12.22 -0.68 2.60
C ASN A 135 -10.69 -0.71 2.87
N PHE A 136 -9.95 -0.04 1.98
CA PHE A 136 -8.50 0.09 2.08
C PHE A 136 -8.12 0.94 3.29
N GLN A 137 -6.96 0.64 3.89
CA GLN A 137 -6.46 1.35 5.06
C GLN A 137 -5.21 2.16 4.73
N ASN A 138 -4.19 1.53 4.15
CA ASN A 138 -2.92 2.18 3.84
C ASN A 138 -2.39 1.71 2.50
N LEU A 139 -2.20 2.64 1.57
CA LEU A 139 -1.63 2.34 0.26
C LEU A 139 -0.44 3.26 0.02
N SER A 140 0.66 2.73 -0.49
CA SER A 140 1.77 3.53 -0.99
C SER A 140 2.30 2.98 -2.31
N MET A 141 2.63 3.86 -3.24
CA MET A 141 3.15 3.50 -4.56
C MET A 141 3.81 4.72 -5.24
N PRO A 142 4.63 4.52 -6.29
CA PRO A 142 5.13 5.62 -7.10
C PRO A 142 3.98 6.47 -7.65
N GLY A 143 4.16 7.79 -7.70
CA GLY A 143 3.18 8.66 -8.32
C GLY A 143 3.25 10.13 -7.91
N THR A 144 2.73 10.98 -8.78
CA THR A 144 2.85 12.45 -8.68
C THR A 144 1.49 13.15 -8.68
N LYS A 145 0.39 12.39 -8.62
CA LYS A 145 -0.98 12.91 -8.69
C LYS A 145 -1.80 12.37 -7.54
N LEU A 146 -2.80 13.13 -7.12
CA LEU A 146 -3.87 12.69 -6.22
C LEU A 146 -5.20 12.85 -6.98
N PRO A 147 -6.23 12.06 -6.65
CA PRO A 147 -7.50 12.14 -7.36
C PRO A 147 -8.09 13.56 -7.29
N GLU A 148 -8.62 14.06 -8.41
CA GLU A 148 -9.15 15.44 -8.49
C GLU A 148 -10.37 15.67 -7.61
N TRP A 149 -11.11 14.60 -7.30
CA TRP A 149 -12.28 14.63 -6.43
C TRP A 149 -11.94 14.66 -4.94
N PHE A 150 -10.67 14.52 -4.57
CA PHE A 150 -10.26 14.89 -3.22
C PHE A 150 -10.42 16.39 -3.02
N SER A 151 -10.74 16.79 -1.80
CA SER A 151 -10.84 18.21 -1.45
C SER A 151 -9.45 18.86 -1.38
N GLY A 152 -9.38 20.09 -0.83
CA GLY A 152 -8.11 20.78 -0.62
C GLY A 152 -7.28 20.19 0.53
N GLU A 153 -6.22 20.92 0.87
CA GLU A 153 -5.30 20.61 2.00
C GLU A 153 -5.97 20.82 3.37
N THR A 154 -7.04 21.61 3.40
CA THR A 154 -7.88 21.85 4.59
C THR A 154 -9.34 21.68 4.21
N VAL A 155 -10.08 20.92 5.01
CA VAL A 155 -11.49 20.60 4.78
C VAL A 155 -12.30 20.91 6.02
N SER A 156 -13.38 21.67 5.86
CA SER A 156 -14.36 21.91 6.91
C SER A 156 -15.33 20.75 7.01
N PHE A 157 -15.52 20.22 8.21
CA PHE A 157 -16.52 19.21 8.47
C PHE A 157 -17.88 19.86 8.73
N SER A 158 -18.86 19.52 7.89
CA SER A 158 -20.25 19.89 8.08
C SER A 158 -21.03 18.63 8.42
N LYS A 159 -21.61 18.57 9.62
CA LYS A 159 -22.44 17.45 10.03
C LYS A 159 -23.71 17.42 9.18
N LEU A 160 -24.00 16.27 8.59
CA LEU A 160 -25.23 16.01 7.85
C LEU A 160 -26.32 15.49 8.78
N GLU A 161 -27.59 15.77 8.46
CA GLU A 161 -28.72 15.21 9.20
C GLU A 161 -28.88 13.73 8.86
N ASN A 162 -28.91 12.88 9.89
CA ASN A 162 -29.11 11.42 9.77
C ASN A 162 -28.08 10.67 8.89
N ILE A 163 -26.91 11.25 8.68
CA ILE A 163 -25.79 10.60 7.98
C ILE A 163 -24.54 10.80 8.83
N GLU A 164 -23.89 9.70 9.21
CA GLU A 164 -22.67 9.74 10.02
C GLU A 164 -21.41 9.86 9.16
N LEU A 165 -20.37 10.48 9.72
CA LEU A 165 -19.02 10.46 9.13
C LEU A 165 -18.36 9.13 9.53
N THR A 166 -18.09 8.27 8.56
CA THR A 166 -17.53 6.94 8.82
C THR A 166 -16.00 6.95 8.75
N SER A 167 -15.42 7.75 7.84
CA SER A 167 -13.97 7.76 7.64
C SER A 167 -13.44 9.09 7.09
N VAL A 168 -12.15 9.33 7.27
CA VAL A 168 -11.38 10.42 6.65
C VAL A 168 -10.24 9.81 5.86
N VAL A 169 -10.18 10.07 4.57
CA VAL A 169 -9.06 9.67 3.70
C VAL A 169 -8.11 10.83 3.55
N VAL A 170 -6.83 10.55 3.79
CA VAL A 170 -5.73 11.49 3.59
C VAL A 170 -4.85 10.97 2.46
N GLY A 171 -4.74 11.76 1.39
CA GLY A 171 -3.81 11.54 0.30
C GLY A 171 -2.62 12.48 0.43
N VAL A 172 -1.41 11.92 0.29
CA VAL A 172 -0.15 12.62 0.44
C VAL A 172 0.73 12.31 -0.77
N ILE A 173 1.36 13.33 -1.33
CA ILE A 173 2.50 13.19 -2.23
C ILE A 173 3.72 13.64 -1.44
N PHE A 174 4.72 12.78 -1.37
CA PHE A 174 5.97 13.05 -0.70
C PHE A 174 7.14 12.57 -1.55
N SER A 175 8.31 13.11 -1.30
CA SER A 175 9.59 12.56 -1.75
C SER A 175 10.54 12.48 -0.56
N PHE A 176 11.65 11.78 -0.74
CA PHE A 176 12.71 11.70 0.23
C PHE A 176 13.99 12.22 -0.38
N ASN A 177 14.65 13.15 0.30
CA ASN A 177 15.95 13.65 -0.14
C ASN A 177 17.07 12.74 0.40
N HIS A 178 17.61 11.86 -0.46
CA HIS A 178 18.73 11.00 -0.12
C HIS A 178 20.08 11.67 -0.42
N ASN A 179 20.37 12.82 0.19
CA ASN A 179 21.67 13.50 0.15
C ASN A 179 22.82 12.69 0.83
N ASN A 180 23.19 11.53 0.27
CA ASN A 180 24.26 10.62 0.72
C ASN A 180 24.14 10.05 2.15
N LYS A 181 22.97 10.14 2.79
CA LYS A 181 22.72 9.52 4.10
C LYS A 181 22.11 8.13 3.91
N ASN A 182 22.87 7.08 4.23
CA ASN A 182 22.39 5.70 4.35
C ASN A 182 21.57 5.53 5.64
N ILE A 183 20.42 6.18 5.74
CA ILE A 183 19.47 5.94 6.83
C ILE A 183 18.30 5.15 6.25
N GLN A 184 18.24 3.87 6.62
CA GLN A 184 17.22 2.94 6.20
C GLN A 184 16.14 2.90 7.29
N GLU A 185 15.25 3.89 7.28
CA GLU A 185 14.02 3.85 8.07
C GLU A 185 12.92 3.23 7.22
N SER A 186 12.13 2.33 7.80
CA SER A 186 11.01 1.67 7.12
C SER A 186 9.73 2.51 7.14
N GLU A 187 9.67 3.54 7.99
CA GLU A 187 8.45 4.26 8.36
C GLU A 187 8.76 5.73 8.70
N VAL A 188 7.81 6.64 8.43
CA VAL A 188 7.93 8.06 8.78
C VAL A 188 6.66 8.60 9.45
N PHE A 189 6.86 9.50 10.42
CA PHE A 189 5.81 10.08 11.30
C PHE A 189 5.71 11.61 11.23
N ASP A 190 6.37 12.21 10.23
CA ASP A 190 6.46 13.67 10.07
C ASP A 190 5.27 14.30 9.36
N VAL A 191 4.41 13.50 8.71
CA VAL A 191 3.14 14.03 8.22
C VAL A 191 2.11 13.92 9.34
N GLN A 192 1.41 15.01 9.63
CA GLN A 192 0.43 15.10 10.69
C GLN A 192 -0.93 15.48 10.12
N ALA A 193 -1.98 14.76 10.51
CA ALA A 193 -3.36 15.18 10.33
C ALA A 193 -3.84 15.90 11.60
N ASN A 194 -4.40 17.08 11.42
CA ASN A 194 -4.76 17.99 12.48
C ASN A 194 -6.25 18.28 12.46
N VAL A 195 -6.85 18.41 13.64
CA VAL A 195 -8.20 18.96 13.80
C VAL A 195 -8.07 20.35 14.41
N LEU A 196 -8.75 21.32 13.81
CA LEU A 196 -8.79 22.70 14.28
C LEU A 196 -10.23 23.11 14.58
N LYS A 197 -10.43 23.71 15.74
CA LYS A 197 -11.70 24.31 16.14
C LYS A 197 -11.60 25.82 16.08
N SER A 198 -12.39 26.45 15.20
CA SER A 198 -12.32 27.91 14.96
C SER A 198 -10.89 28.39 14.67
N GLY A 199 -10.14 27.60 13.88
CA GLY A 199 -8.74 27.88 13.53
C GLY A 199 -7.70 27.55 14.60
N LYS A 200 -8.11 27.07 15.79
CA LYS A 200 -7.18 26.66 16.85
C LYS A 200 -7.00 25.14 16.84
N LEU A 201 -5.74 24.69 16.79
CA LEU A 201 -5.38 23.27 16.88
C LEU A 201 -5.94 22.63 18.17
N THR A 202 -6.69 21.54 18.03
CA THR A 202 -7.25 20.76 19.14
C THR A 202 -6.71 19.33 19.19
N LEU A 203 -6.42 18.74 18.02
CA LEU A 203 -5.83 17.41 17.88
C LEU A 203 -4.76 17.45 16.79
N SER A 204 -3.67 16.75 17.01
CA SER A 204 -2.67 16.44 15.99
C SER A 204 -2.32 14.96 16.08
N SER A 205 -2.42 14.25 14.96
CA SER A 205 -2.12 12.82 14.84
C SER A 205 -1.06 12.63 13.77
N GLY A 206 0.05 11.96 14.12
CA GLY A 206 1.02 11.53 13.12
C GLY A 206 0.41 10.47 12.21
N LEU A 207 0.60 10.63 10.90
CA LEU A 207 0.24 9.61 9.92
C LEU A 207 1.38 8.60 9.82
N TYR A 208 1.05 7.33 9.87
CA TYR A 208 2.02 6.25 9.71
C TYR A 208 2.28 6.02 8.21
N ILE A 209 3.30 6.66 7.67
CA ILE A 209 3.70 6.45 6.27
C ILE A 209 4.73 5.32 6.25
N GLY A 210 4.24 4.10 6.00
CA GLY A 210 5.07 2.92 5.80
C GLY A 210 5.58 2.80 4.35
N GLY A 211 6.63 2.01 4.16
CA GLY A 211 7.18 1.73 2.85
C GLY A 211 7.97 2.92 2.29
N VAL A 212 9.01 3.35 3.01
CA VAL A 212 9.89 4.46 2.61
C VAL A 212 10.69 4.06 1.35
N PRO A 213 10.54 4.79 0.24
CA PRO A 213 11.28 4.53 -0.99
C PRO A 213 12.75 4.91 -0.85
N ARG A 214 13.64 4.20 -1.54
CA ARG A 214 15.08 4.52 -1.65
C ARG A 214 15.42 5.43 -2.84
N THR A 215 14.41 6.05 -3.42
CA THR A 215 14.53 6.97 -4.54
C THR A 215 14.06 8.36 -4.11
N ASP A 216 14.52 9.37 -4.82
CA ASP A 216 14.10 10.76 -4.62
C ASP A 216 12.84 11.10 -5.44
N GLU A 217 12.38 10.16 -6.28
CA GLU A 217 11.13 10.32 -7.03
C GLU A 217 9.93 10.46 -6.09
N PRO A 218 8.87 11.18 -6.49
CA PRO A 218 7.67 11.31 -5.66
C PRO A 218 6.83 10.02 -5.59
N HIS A 219 6.25 9.81 -4.42
CA HIS A 219 5.34 8.70 -4.12
C HIS A 219 4.03 9.22 -3.57
N ILE A 220 2.98 8.44 -3.81
CA ILE A 220 1.66 8.64 -3.22
C ILE A 220 1.58 7.77 -1.97
N TYR A 221 1.02 8.35 -0.91
CA TYR A 221 0.48 7.61 0.24
C TYR A 221 -0.99 7.96 0.42
N LEU A 222 -1.84 6.95 0.59
CA LEU A 222 -3.26 7.06 0.88
C LEU A 222 -3.53 6.35 2.21
N GLY A 223 -4.03 7.09 3.20
CA GLY A 223 -4.45 6.56 4.49
C GLY A 223 -5.94 6.79 4.72
N SER A 224 -6.71 5.73 4.95
CA SER A 224 -8.10 5.80 5.40
C SER A 224 -8.15 5.64 6.91
N TYR A 225 -8.72 6.61 7.61
CA TYR A 225 -8.89 6.61 9.06
C TYR A 225 -10.38 6.53 9.37
N HIS A 226 -10.80 5.46 10.03
CA HIS A 226 -12.22 5.22 10.33
C HIS A 226 -12.67 5.89 11.64
N ASP A 227 -13.96 5.77 11.94
CA ASP A 227 -14.68 6.33 13.09
C ASP A 227 -14.01 6.07 14.46
N TYR A 228 -13.38 4.92 14.66
CA TYR A 228 -12.62 4.60 15.87
C TYR A 228 -11.29 5.35 15.98
N HIS A 229 -10.79 5.96 14.91
CA HIS A 229 -9.58 6.77 14.93
C HIS A 229 -9.84 8.16 15.53
N ALA A 230 -8.87 8.70 16.27
CA ALA A 230 -9.02 10.00 16.95
C ALA A 230 -9.33 11.15 15.97
N LEU A 231 -8.78 11.09 14.75
CA LEU A 231 -9.03 12.06 13.68
C LEU A 231 -10.53 12.20 13.31
N VAL A 232 -11.28 11.11 13.42
CA VAL A 232 -12.71 11.06 13.03
C VAL A 232 -13.60 11.21 14.25
N SER A 233 -13.41 10.39 15.28
CA SER A 233 -14.22 10.39 16.52
C SER A 233 -14.26 11.75 17.24
N HIS A 234 -13.24 12.60 17.08
CA HIS A 234 -13.18 13.91 17.74
C HIS A 234 -13.69 15.07 16.88
N LEU A 235 -14.02 14.81 15.61
CA LEU A 235 -14.43 15.83 14.65
C LEU A 235 -15.85 16.31 14.97
N LYS A 236 -16.03 17.60 15.21
CA LYS A 236 -17.33 18.22 15.49
C LYS A 236 -17.75 19.15 14.36
N ASN A 237 -19.04 19.41 14.26
CA ASN A 237 -19.57 20.31 13.24
C ASN A 237 -18.81 21.65 13.23
N ALA A 238 -18.41 22.08 12.04
CA ALA A 238 -17.58 23.25 11.76
C ALA A 238 -16.10 23.17 12.19
N ASP A 239 -15.62 22.04 12.71
CA ASP A 239 -14.17 21.80 12.83
C ASP A 239 -13.55 21.62 11.44
N THR A 240 -12.26 21.93 11.31
CA THR A 240 -11.51 21.70 10.06
C THR A 240 -10.45 20.63 10.25
N VAL A 241 -10.27 19.78 9.24
CA VAL A 241 -9.15 18.84 9.13
C VAL A 241 -8.10 19.46 8.23
N SER A 242 -6.83 19.44 8.63
CA SER A 242 -5.71 19.83 7.76
C SER A 242 -4.56 18.83 7.85
N VAL A 243 -3.72 18.77 6.83
CA VAL A 243 -2.52 17.93 6.81
C VAL A 243 -1.29 18.82 6.70
N THR A 244 -0.32 18.61 7.58
CA THR A 244 0.90 19.43 7.65
C THR A 244 2.14 18.57 7.86
N LYS A 245 3.30 19.07 7.44
CA LYS A 245 4.58 18.52 7.88
C LYS A 245 4.87 19.00 9.31
N ARG A 246 5.35 18.11 10.16
CA ARG A 246 5.78 18.38 11.54
C ARG A 246 6.90 19.42 11.54
N SER A 247 6.86 20.30 12.54
CA SER A 247 7.92 21.28 12.79
C SER A 247 8.27 21.30 14.28
N PRO A 248 9.51 20.96 14.68
CA PRO A 248 10.60 20.47 13.83
C PRO A 248 10.35 19.03 13.31
N PRO A 249 10.86 18.66 12.11
CA PRO A 249 10.74 17.28 11.61
C PRO A 249 11.66 16.32 12.37
N PHE A 250 11.26 15.05 12.46
CA PHE A 250 12.09 13.93 12.89
C PHE A 250 13.03 13.48 11.77
N ASP A 251 12.50 13.25 10.57
CA ASP A 251 13.25 12.98 9.36
C ASP A 251 13.29 14.24 8.48
N GLU A 252 14.45 14.90 8.45
CA GLU A 252 14.70 16.08 7.62
C GLU A 252 14.62 15.78 6.12
N ARG A 253 14.75 14.51 5.70
CA ARG A 253 14.73 14.10 4.30
C ARG A 253 13.34 14.13 3.68
N LEU A 254 12.28 13.92 4.48
CA LEU A 254 10.92 13.90 3.97
C LEU A 254 10.55 15.27 3.42
N GLU A 255 10.21 15.35 2.14
CA GLU A 255 9.59 16.52 1.54
C GLU A 255 8.10 16.25 1.32
N LEU A 256 7.24 17.05 1.97
CA LEU A 256 5.80 17.00 1.74
C LEU A 256 5.48 17.91 0.55
N ILE A 257 5.15 17.31 -0.59
CA ILE A 257 4.93 18.02 -1.85
C ILE A 257 3.48 18.51 -1.95
N LYS A 258 2.53 17.62 -1.65
CA LYS A 258 1.10 17.92 -1.76
C LYS A 258 0.31 17.06 -0.78
N CYS A 259 -0.80 17.58 -0.29
CA CYS A 259 -1.77 16.77 0.43
C CYS A 259 -3.18 17.11 -0.02
N ARG A 260 -4.09 16.15 0.12
CA ARG A 260 -5.52 16.35 -0.05
C ARG A 260 -6.28 15.45 0.91
N ILE A 261 -7.48 15.87 1.28
CA ILE A 261 -8.34 15.14 2.21
C ILE A 261 -9.68 14.84 1.53
N HIS A 262 -10.29 13.70 1.87
CA HIS A 262 -11.66 13.38 1.52
C HIS A 262 -12.39 12.85 2.77
N LEU A 263 -13.64 13.27 2.96
CA LEU A 263 -14.49 12.80 4.04
C LEU A 263 -15.43 11.74 3.47
N ILE A 264 -15.54 10.58 4.13
CA ILE A 264 -16.43 9.49 3.76
C ILE A 264 -17.57 9.45 4.77
N PHE A 265 -18.79 9.50 4.27
CA PHE A 265 -20.02 9.39 5.05
C PHE A 265 -20.65 8.01 4.91
N GLU A 266 -21.59 7.69 5.79
CA GLU A 266 -22.43 6.50 5.68
C GLU A 266 -23.10 6.44 4.30
N GLY A 267 -23.00 5.29 3.63
CA GLY A 267 -23.45 5.05 2.27
C GLY A 267 -22.40 5.33 1.17
N ASP A 268 -21.31 6.05 1.45
CA ASP A 268 -20.29 6.40 0.43
C ASP A 268 -19.35 5.22 0.08
N ASP A 269 -19.19 4.25 0.99
CA ASP A 269 -18.27 3.10 0.81
C ASP A 269 -18.88 1.76 1.29
N ASP A 270 -20.20 1.70 1.45
CA ASP A 270 -20.92 0.58 2.09
C ASP A 270 -21.37 -0.51 1.09
N TYR A 271 -20.97 -0.41 -0.18
CA TYR A 271 -21.39 -1.34 -1.22
C TYR A 271 -20.44 -2.56 -1.31
N GLU A 272 -20.98 -3.76 -1.09
CA GLU A 272 -20.20 -5.00 -1.11
C GLU A 272 -20.24 -5.77 -2.45
N GLY A 273 -21.04 -5.30 -3.42
CA GLY A 273 -21.25 -5.94 -4.72
C GLY A 273 -20.14 -5.70 -5.75
N ASP A 274 -20.40 -6.01 -7.01
CA ASP A 274 -19.51 -5.69 -8.14
C ASP A 274 -19.91 -4.34 -8.74
N GLU A 275 -18.98 -3.38 -8.73
CA GLU A 275 -19.19 -2.02 -9.21
C GLU A 275 -18.56 -1.74 -10.58
N GLU A 276 -17.95 -2.74 -11.22
CA GLU A 276 -17.25 -2.55 -12.49
C GLU A 276 -18.18 -1.96 -13.57
N SER A 277 -19.46 -2.31 -13.53
CA SER A 277 -20.49 -1.85 -14.47
C SER A 277 -21.25 -0.58 -14.06
N LEU A 278 -20.97 0.01 -12.88
CA LEU A 278 -21.68 1.20 -12.41
C LEU A 278 -21.13 2.49 -13.04
N ASP A 279 -22.02 3.45 -13.28
CA ASP A 279 -21.65 4.82 -13.66
C ASP A 279 -20.77 5.45 -12.58
N LYS A 280 -19.77 6.25 -12.96
CA LYS A 280 -18.77 6.86 -12.05
C LYS A 280 -19.36 7.59 -10.83
N GLY A 281 -20.59 8.11 -10.94
CA GLY A 281 -21.29 8.82 -9.86
C GLY A 281 -22.00 7.93 -8.83
N LEU A 282 -22.12 6.62 -9.11
CA LEU A 282 -22.76 5.62 -8.24
C LEU A 282 -21.74 4.70 -7.57
N GLN A 283 -20.46 4.96 -7.78
CA GLN A 283 -19.38 4.11 -7.29
C GLN A 283 -18.93 4.51 -5.88
N SER A 284 -18.57 3.51 -5.09
CA SER A 284 -17.95 3.68 -3.78
C SER A 284 -16.63 4.45 -3.88
N VAL A 285 -16.21 5.03 -2.76
CA VAL A 285 -14.92 5.71 -2.66
C VAL A 285 -13.77 4.75 -2.94
N SER A 286 -13.86 3.50 -2.48
CA SER A 286 -12.90 2.44 -2.75
C SER A 286 -12.76 2.12 -4.24
N GLU A 287 -13.88 2.00 -4.97
CA GLU A 287 -13.86 1.73 -6.42
C GLU A 287 -13.31 2.92 -7.22
N ARG A 288 -13.72 4.14 -6.87
CA ARG A 288 -13.17 5.37 -7.50
C ARG A 288 -11.67 5.50 -7.26
N MET A 289 -11.18 5.04 -6.11
CA MET A 289 -9.76 4.98 -5.81
C MET A 289 -9.05 3.90 -6.63
N ALA A 290 -9.60 2.69 -6.68
CA ALA A 290 -9.05 1.59 -7.48
C ALA A 290 -8.89 2.02 -8.95
N ARG A 291 -9.91 2.65 -9.54
CA ARG A 291 -9.84 3.23 -10.89
C ARG A 291 -8.74 4.28 -11.03
N PHE A 292 -8.61 5.19 -10.07
CA PHE A 292 -7.55 6.19 -10.09
C PHE A 292 -6.16 5.55 -10.14
N LEU A 293 -5.90 4.56 -9.26
CA LEU A 293 -4.62 3.85 -9.22
C LEU A 293 -4.35 3.08 -10.53
N ASN A 294 -5.40 2.55 -11.15
CA ASN A 294 -5.32 1.85 -12.44
C ASN A 294 -5.09 2.80 -13.62
N THR A 295 -5.35 4.11 -13.50
CA THR A 295 -5.16 5.12 -14.56
C THR A 295 -3.83 5.86 -14.51
N CYS A 296 -2.95 5.56 -13.55
CA CYS A 296 -1.64 6.20 -13.44
C CYS A 296 -0.68 5.91 -14.62
N ASP A 297 -1.16 5.18 -15.65
CA ASP A 297 -0.44 4.74 -16.85
C ASP A 297 -0.27 5.82 -17.94
N GLU A 298 -1.13 6.83 -18.03
CA GLU A 298 -1.15 7.74 -19.21
C GLU A 298 -0.03 8.81 -19.22
N GLY A 299 1.06 8.61 -18.47
CA GLY A 299 2.11 9.62 -18.26
C GLY A 299 3.49 9.31 -18.83
N VAL A 300 3.73 8.11 -19.38
CA VAL A 300 5.06 7.72 -19.87
C VAL A 300 4.92 7.17 -21.30
N ASP A 301 5.34 7.98 -22.26
CA ASP A 301 5.50 7.71 -23.69
C ASP A 301 4.29 7.17 -24.47
N ALA A 302 3.45 8.09 -24.95
CA ALA A 302 2.71 7.91 -26.19
C ALA A 302 3.24 8.89 -27.25
N THR A 303 4.46 8.66 -27.73
CA THR A 303 4.89 9.14 -29.05
C THR A 303 4.59 8.05 -30.07
N GLU A 304 3.60 8.32 -30.93
CA GLU A 304 3.38 7.82 -32.29
C GLU A 304 3.67 6.34 -32.61
N SER A 305 2.60 5.61 -32.93
CA SER A 305 2.52 4.84 -34.18
C SER A 305 1.06 4.53 -34.50
N GLU A 306 0.46 5.35 -35.36
CA GLU A 306 -0.62 4.90 -36.23
C GLU A 306 0.00 3.86 -37.17
N ASP A 307 -0.30 2.58 -36.96
CA ASP A 307 -0.07 1.56 -37.98
C ASP A 307 -1.42 0.93 -38.36
N GLU A 308 -1.81 1.26 -39.57
CA GLU A 308 -2.90 0.71 -40.36
C GLU A 308 -2.78 -0.82 -40.42
N CYS A 309 -3.77 -1.53 -39.90
CA CYS A 309 -3.99 -2.92 -40.31
C CYS A 309 -4.98 -2.92 -41.48
N HIS A 310 -4.42 -2.93 -42.69
CA HIS A 310 -5.12 -3.36 -43.90
C HIS A 310 -5.38 -4.87 -43.87
N ASP A 311 -6.56 -5.24 -44.35
CA ASP A 311 -7.02 -6.59 -44.63
C ASP A 311 -6.06 -7.40 -45.51
N GLU A 312 -5.84 -8.67 -45.16
CA GLU A 312 -5.89 -9.84 -46.06
C GLU A 312 -6.04 -11.15 -45.26
#